data_AF-A0A0J1HDK9-F1
#
_entry.id   AF-A0A0J1HDK9-F1
#
_cell.length_a   1.000
_cell.length_b   1.000
_cell.length_c   1.000
_cell.angle_alpha   90.00
_cell.angle_beta   90.00
_cell.angle_gamma   90.00
#
_symmetry.space_group_name_H-M   'P 1'
#
loop_
_entity.id
_entity.type
_entity.pdbx_description
1 polymer ?
#
loop_
_entity_poly.entity_id
_entity_poly.type
_entity_poly.pdbx_seq_one_letter_code
_entity_poly.pdbx_strand_id
1 'polypeptide(L)'
;MNGRFDLNSLPMCGAKTRHGIPCKRKGNKKNGRCKLHGGHATGAKTELGQLASRANAQKDFPDWFFGKPVKTEYVIRALSSYEKLVELMLADEIDWDTVFDVVEQDQIPLEMLKYYIMFNVTPEALIIIQSALDTYYQETHAPHLAFHVYAPMIVFHKFFRQLSAPDREYLANWFKKYSSRHPGYNW
;
A
#
# COMPACT_ATOMS: atom_id res chain seq x y z
N MET A 1 36.22 -17.73 33.48
CA MET A 1 34.79 -17.39 33.68
C MET A 1 34.18 -17.04 32.33
N ASN A 2 33.14 -17.75 31.91
CA ASN A 2 32.53 -17.62 30.58
C ASN A 2 31.73 -16.29 30.47
N GLY A 3 32.31 -15.25 29.87
CA GLY A 3 31.65 -13.95 29.61
C GLY A 3 30.52 -13.99 28.57
N ARG A 4 30.07 -15.18 28.15
CA ARG A 4 29.02 -15.35 27.12
C ARG A 4 27.64 -14.86 27.56
N PHE A 5 27.39 -14.72 28.87
CA PHE A 5 26.08 -14.40 29.44
C PHE A 5 26.07 -13.19 30.38
N ASP A 6 26.94 -12.20 30.17
CA ASP A 6 26.81 -10.94 30.91
C ASP A 6 25.55 -10.17 30.46
N LEU A 7 24.53 -10.15 31.31
CA LEU A 7 23.29 -9.41 31.07
C LEU A 7 23.49 -7.90 31.18
N ASN A 8 24.56 -7.41 31.82
CA ASN A 8 24.85 -5.97 31.91
C ASN A 8 25.40 -5.38 30.62
N SER A 9 25.96 -6.22 29.75
CA SER A 9 26.42 -5.81 28.42
C SER A 9 25.29 -5.65 27.39
N LEU A 10 24.03 -5.89 27.75
CA LEU A 10 22.89 -5.81 26.82
C LEU A 10 22.40 -4.37 26.66
N PRO A 11 22.08 -3.91 25.44
CA PRO A 11 21.56 -2.57 25.21
C PRO A 11 20.18 -2.40 25.87
N MET A 12 19.81 -1.16 26.18
CA MET A 12 18.44 -0.84 26.60
C MET A 12 17.49 -0.99 25.41
N CYS A 13 16.27 -1.48 25.64
CA CYS A 13 15.31 -1.75 24.57
C CYS A 13 14.96 -0.51 23.74
N GLY A 14 14.86 0.66 24.39
CA GLY A 14 14.62 1.95 23.74
C GLY A 14 13.30 2.10 22.97
N ALA A 15 12.40 1.11 22.99
CA ALA A 15 11.08 1.19 22.35
C ALA A 15 10.12 2.04 23.20
N LYS A 16 9.19 2.79 22.60
CA LYS A 16 8.18 3.53 23.38
C LYS A 16 7.15 2.57 23.96
N THR A 17 6.82 2.73 25.23
CA THR A 17 5.69 2.05 25.87
C THR A 17 4.36 2.68 25.46
N ARG A 18 3.23 2.07 25.83
CA ARG A 18 1.88 2.64 25.58
C ARG A 18 1.71 4.06 26.13
N HIS A 19 2.45 4.43 27.17
CA HIS A 19 2.46 5.76 27.77
C HIS A 19 3.48 6.71 27.13
N GLY A 20 4.07 6.36 25.97
CA GLY A 20 5.01 7.20 25.23
C GLY A 20 6.46 7.23 25.76
N ILE A 21 6.71 6.72 26.96
CA ILE A 21 8.03 6.72 27.62
C ILE A 21 8.90 5.58 27.10
N PRO A 22 10.25 5.75 26.98
CA PRO A 22 11.16 4.68 26.57
C PRO A 22 11.13 3.44 27.49
N CYS A 23 11.24 2.27 26.89
CA CYS A 23 11.23 0.98 27.57
C CYS A 23 12.52 0.79 28.37
N LYS A 24 12.36 0.61 29.69
CA LYS A 24 13.44 0.40 30.65
C LYS A 24 13.98 -1.04 30.71
N ARG A 25 13.43 -1.97 29.92
CA ARG A 25 13.92 -3.36 29.89
C ARG A 25 15.17 -3.48 29.01
N LYS A 26 16.06 -4.41 29.36
CA LYS A 26 17.19 -4.77 28.51
C LYS A 26 16.73 -5.49 27.23
N GLY A 27 17.38 -5.16 26.13
CA GLY A 27 17.20 -5.77 24.82
C GLY A 27 17.98 -7.07 24.64
N ASN A 28 17.85 -7.68 23.46
CA ASN A 28 18.68 -8.81 23.07
C ASN A 28 19.83 -8.36 22.14
N LYS A 29 20.83 -9.22 21.94
CA LYS A 29 21.99 -8.94 21.06
C LYS A 29 21.64 -8.91 19.56
N LYS A 30 20.48 -9.45 19.14
CA LYS A 30 20.08 -9.59 17.74
C LYS A 30 19.50 -8.30 17.16
N ASN A 31 18.58 -7.66 17.88
CA ASN A 31 17.87 -6.47 17.42
C ASN A 31 17.78 -5.34 18.46
N GLY A 32 18.43 -5.52 19.63
CA GLY A 32 18.41 -4.53 20.69
C GLY A 32 17.06 -4.35 21.39
N ARG A 33 16.02 -5.14 21.05
CA ARG A 33 14.68 -5.03 21.66
C ARG A 33 14.45 -6.10 22.72
N CYS A 34 13.68 -5.79 23.76
CA CYS A 34 13.33 -6.76 24.80
C CYS A 34 12.33 -7.79 24.28
N LYS A 35 12.11 -8.90 24.99
CA LYS A 35 11.14 -9.95 24.57
C LYS A 35 9.74 -9.40 24.23
N LEU A 36 9.32 -8.33 24.90
CA LEU A 36 7.99 -7.73 24.72
C LEU A 36 7.90 -6.73 23.56
N HIS A 37 9.04 -6.21 23.08
CA HIS A 37 9.10 -5.29 21.94
C HIS A 37 9.92 -5.86 20.76
N GLY A 38 10.44 -7.08 20.92
CA GLY A 38 11.34 -7.75 19.98
C GLY A 38 10.70 -8.92 19.23
N GLY A 39 9.45 -9.26 19.55
CA GLY A 39 8.66 -10.26 18.85
C GLY A 39 7.21 -10.22 19.34
N HIS A 40 6.26 -10.48 18.44
CA HIS A 40 4.80 -10.50 18.65
C HIS A 40 4.01 -9.20 18.44
N ALA A 41 4.48 -8.25 17.62
CA ALA A 41 3.49 -7.43 16.93
C ALA A 41 2.71 -8.37 15.98
N THR A 42 1.39 -8.50 16.13
CA THR A 42 0.55 -9.41 15.32
C THR A 42 0.39 -8.94 13.86
N GLY A 43 1.23 -8.01 13.40
CA GLY A 43 1.01 -7.24 12.20
C GLY A 43 -0.24 -6.36 12.30
N ALA A 44 -0.43 -5.52 11.29
CA ALA A 44 -1.71 -4.85 11.11
C ALA A 44 -2.77 -5.86 10.66
N LYS A 45 -3.96 -5.78 11.25
CA LYS A 45 -5.08 -6.68 10.91
C LYS A 45 -5.98 -6.09 9.83
N THR A 46 -6.15 -4.77 9.83
CA THR A 46 -6.93 -4.05 8.83
C THR A 46 -6.18 -3.99 7.51
N GLU A 47 -6.92 -4.02 6.40
CA GLU A 47 -6.36 -3.89 5.06
C GLU A 47 -5.54 -2.60 4.91
N LEU A 48 -6.10 -1.48 5.37
CA LEU A 48 -5.42 -0.18 5.41
C LEU A 48 -4.11 -0.22 6.21
N GLY A 49 -4.12 -0.86 7.38
CA GLY A 49 -2.93 -0.99 8.22
C GLY A 49 -1.87 -1.91 7.60
N GLN A 50 -2.28 -2.95 6.87
CA GLN A 50 -1.36 -3.82 6.14
C GLN A 50 -0.70 -3.05 5.00
N LEU A 51 -1.44 -2.22 4.26
CA LEU A 51 -0.92 -1.36 3.21
C LEU A 51 0.09 -0.35 3.77
N ALA A 52 -0.24 0.33 4.88
CA ALA A 52 0.69 1.22 5.57
C ALA A 52 1.97 0.49 6.03
N SER A 53 1.85 -0.74 6.55
CA SER A 53 3.00 -1.55 6.94
C SER A 53 3.86 -1.98 5.75
N ARG A 54 3.23 -2.33 4.61
CA ARG A 54 3.94 -2.75 3.38
C ARG A 54 4.71 -1.61 2.74
N ALA A 55 4.16 -0.39 2.74
CA ALA A 55 4.84 0.78 2.21
C ALA A 55 6.21 1.03 2.87
N ASN A 56 6.38 0.60 4.13
CA ASN A 56 7.64 0.74 4.88
C ASN A 56 8.64 -0.41 4.66
N ALA A 57 8.23 -1.51 4.01
CA ALA A 57 9.04 -2.73 3.87
C ALA A 57 9.77 -2.84 2.52
N GLN A 58 9.35 -2.10 1.49
CA GLN A 58 9.96 -2.16 0.16
C GLN A 58 11.27 -1.37 0.11
N LYS A 59 12.40 -2.09 -0.01
CA LYS A 59 13.72 -1.50 -0.30
C LYS A 59 14.40 -2.10 -1.53
N ASP A 60 13.94 -3.25 -2.02
CA ASP A 60 14.63 -4.03 -3.07
C ASP A 60 13.92 -4.01 -4.44
N PHE A 61 12.68 -3.52 -4.52
CA PHE A 61 11.94 -3.40 -5.78
C PHE A 61 12.06 -1.97 -6.33
N PRO A 62 12.27 -1.76 -7.64
CA PRO A 62 12.36 -0.43 -8.27
C PRO A 62 10.97 0.21 -8.37
N ASP A 63 10.33 0.47 -7.23
CA ASP A 63 8.98 1.04 -7.17
C ASP A 63 8.88 2.44 -7.79
N TRP A 64 9.97 3.20 -7.76
CA TRP A 64 10.10 4.47 -8.46
C TRP A 64 10.04 4.33 -9.99
N PHE A 65 10.35 3.16 -10.55
CA PHE A 65 10.36 2.90 -11.99
C PHE A 65 9.08 2.20 -12.46
N PHE A 66 8.69 1.12 -11.79
CA PHE A 66 7.53 0.30 -12.18
C PHE A 66 6.21 0.73 -11.51
N GLY A 67 6.27 1.71 -10.61
CA GLY A 67 5.20 1.92 -9.65
C GLY A 67 5.21 0.83 -8.59
N LYS A 68 4.42 1.01 -7.53
CA LYS A 68 4.30 -0.04 -6.50
C LYS A 68 3.41 -1.17 -7.04
N PRO A 69 3.84 -2.44 -6.97
CA PRO A 69 3.04 -3.54 -7.47
C PRO A 69 1.75 -3.64 -6.65
N VAL A 70 0.62 -3.55 -7.35
CA VAL A 70 -0.71 -3.76 -6.79
C VAL A 70 -1.04 -5.24 -6.90
N LYS A 71 -1.57 -5.84 -5.83
CA LYS A 71 -2.01 -7.23 -5.90
C LYS A 71 -3.21 -7.38 -6.83
N THR A 72 -3.26 -8.49 -7.56
CA THR A 72 -4.37 -8.83 -8.47
C THR A 72 -5.73 -8.83 -7.77
N GLU A 73 -5.80 -9.20 -6.48
CA GLU A 73 -7.04 -9.16 -5.69
C GLU A 73 -7.68 -7.77 -5.67
N TYR A 74 -6.88 -6.70 -5.62
CA TYR A 74 -7.39 -5.34 -5.67
C TYR A 74 -7.89 -4.94 -7.05
N VAL A 75 -7.20 -5.39 -8.10
CA VAL A 75 -7.59 -5.10 -9.49
C VAL A 75 -8.95 -5.71 -9.79
N ILE A 76 -9.16 -6.98 -9.40
CA ILE A 76 -10.43 -7.68 -9.61
C ILE A 76 -11.56 -6.99 -8.83
N ARG A 77 -11.34 -6.68 -7.54
CA ARG A 77 -12.32 -5.97 -6.70
C ARG A 77 -12.68 -4.60 -7.28
N ALA A 78 -11.69 -3.80 -7.67
CA ALA A 78 -11.92 -2.48 -8.23
C ALA A 78 -12.72 -2.52 -9.54
N LEU A 79 -12.38 -3.44 -10.46
CA LEU A 79 -13.11 -3.59 -11.72
C LEU A 79 -14.55 -4.06 -11.48
N SER A 80 -14.74 -5.07 -10.62
CA SER A 80 -16.09 -5.57 -10.30
C SER A 80 -16.95 -4.50 -9.63
N SER A 81 -16.39 -3.74 -8.69
CA SER A 81 -17.11 -2.66 -8.03
C SER A 81 -17.35 -1.47 -8.95
N TYR A 82 -16.43 -1.17 -9.87
CA TYR A 82 -16.67 -0.19 -10.93
C TYR A 82 -17.85 -0.58 -11.84
N GLU A 83 -17.90 -1.83 -12.30
CA GLU A 83 -19.03 -2.32 -13.13
C GLU A 83 -20.38 -2.13 -12.41
N LYS A 84 -20.45 -2.46 -11.11
CA LYS A 84 -21.65 -2.21 -10.30
C LYS A 84 -21.98 -0.72 -10.17
N LEU A 85 -20.96 0.12 -9.94
CA LEU A 85 -21.17 1.57 -9.86
C LEU A 85 -21.68 2.14 -11.17
N VAL A 86 -21.26 1.61 -12.33
CA VAL A 86 -21.80 2.01 -13.63
C VAL A 86 -23.30 1.71 -13.70
N GLU A 87 -23.72 0.51 -13.31
CA GLU A 87 -25.14 0.13 -13.31
C GLU A 87 -25.97 1.02 -12.38
N LEU A 88 -25.48 1.28 -11.17
CA LEU A 88 -26.20 2.07 -10.15
C LEU A 88 -26.23 3.57 -10.45
N MET A 89 -25.11 4.14 -10.90
CA MET A 89 -24.96 5.59 -11.07
C MET A 89 -25.54 6.09 -12.40
N LEU A 90 -25.82 5.20 -13.35
CA LEU A 90 -26.48 5.52 -14.62
C LEU A 90 -27.97 5.16 -14.65
N ALA A 91 -28.53 4.71 -13.52
CA ALA A 91 -29.96 4.49 -13.38
C ALA A 91 -30.75 5.81 -13.36
N ASP A 92 -32.03 5.76 -13.74
CA ASP A 92 -32.92 6.94 -13.72
C ASP A 92 -33.08 7.51 -12.30
N GLU A 93 -33.13 6.62 -11.31
CA GLU A 93 -33.10 6.95 -9.89
C GLU A 93 -31.92 6.23 -9.24
N ILE A 94 -31.04 7.00 -8.57
CA ILE A 94 -29.83 6.46 -7.95
C ILE A 94 -30.17 5.94 -6.56
N ASP A 95 -29.97 4.64 -6.36
CA ASP A 95 -30.00 4.01 -5.04
C ASP A 95 -28.67 4.25 -4.31
N TRP A 96 -28.61 5.35 -3.57
CA TRP A 96 -27.41 5.75 -2.84
C TRP A 96 -27.01 4.80 -1.72
N ASP A 97 -27.96 4.09 -1.11
CA ASP A 97 -27.65 3.13 -0.05
C ASP A 97 -26.83 1.95 -0.64
N THR A 98 -27.26 1.42 -1.78
CA THR A 98 -26.51 0.36 -2.47
C THR A 98 -25.17 0.88 -3.02
N VAL A 99 -25.09 2.13 -3.50
CA VAL A 99 -23.82 2.75 -3.88
C VAL A 99 -22.86 2.83 -2.70
N PHE A 100 -23.36 3.22 -1.51
CA PHE A 100 -22.55 3.31 -0.30
C PHE A 100 -22.07 1.95 0.17
N ASP A 101 -22.89 0.90 0.07
CA ASP A 101 -22.46 -0.47 0.38
C ASP A 101 -21.28 -0.92 -0.51
N VAL A 102 -21.33 -0.60 -1.80
CA VAL A 102 -20.23 -0.89 -2.74
C VAL A 102 -18.97 -0.12 -2.36
N VAL A 103 -19.11 1.17 -2.03
CA VAL A 103 -17.98 2.01 -1.63
C VAL A 103 -17.40 1.55 -0.29
N GLU A 104 -18.21 1.25 0.72
CA GLU A 104 -17.73 0.80 2.03
C GLU A 104 -16.94 -0.51 1.92
N GLN A 105 -17.43 -1.45 1.09
CA GLN A 105 -16.75 -2.73 0.85
C GLN A 105 -15.38 -2.55 0.17
N ASP A 106 -15.29 -1.65 -0.80
CA ASP A 106 -14.18 -1.58 -1.76
C ASP A 106 -13.53 -0.18 -1.89
N GLN A 107 -13.66 0.65 -0.87
CA GLN A 107 -13.08 2.01 -0.81
C GLN A 107 -11.59 2.02 -1.18
N ILE A 108 -10.82 1.08 -0.59
CA ILE A 108 -9.38 0.96 -0.82
C ILE A 108 -9.04 0.63 -2.28
N PRO A 109 -9.57 -0.46 -2.89
CA PRO A 109 -9.34 -0.74 -4.31
C PRO A 109 -9.84 0.38 -5.24
N LEU A 110 -11.00 0.98 -4.97
CA LEU A 110 -11.56 2.06 -5.79
C LEU A 110 -10.66 3.30 -5.77
N GLU A 111 -10.22 3.76 -4.60
CA GLU A 111 -9.30 4.89 -4.46
C GLU A 111 -7.95 4.64 -5.15
N MET A 112 -7.42 3.42 -4.99
CA MET A 112 -6.12 3.04 -5.53
C MET A 112 -6.12 2.92 -7.06
N LEU A 113 -7.24 2.48 -7.66
CA LEU A 113 -7.28 2.09 -9.08
C LEU A 113 -8.18 2.95 -9.96
N LYS A 114 -8.86 3.99 -9.44
CA LYS A 114 -9.71 4.89 -10.24
C LYS A 114 -9.05 5.42 -11.51
N TYR A 115 -7.77 5.78 -11.43
CA TYR A 115 -7.05 6.23 -12.62
C TYR A 115 -6.62 5.10 -13.54
N TYR A 116 -6.27 3.93 -12.99
CA TYR A 116 -5.98 2.75 -13.81
C TYR A 116 -7.21 2.38 -14.65
N ILE A 117 -8.39 2.39 -14.05
CA ILE A 117 -9.66 2.12 -14.72
C ILE A 117 -9.96 3.23 -15.75
N MET A 118 -9.76 4.50 -15.40
CA MET A 118 -9.90 5.62 -16.33
C MET A 118 -9.07 5.44 -17.61
N PHE A 119 -7.81 5.01 -17.47
CA PHE A 119 -6.89 4.86 -18.61
C PHE A 119 -7.12 3.60 -19.44
N ASN A 120 -7.53 2.50 -18.81
CA ASN A 120 -7.61 1.19 -19.48
C ASN A 120 -9.04 0.81 -19.88
N VAL A 121 -10.06 1.44 -19.28
CA VAL A 121 -11.47 1.16 -19.57
C VAL A 121 -12.11 2.34 -20.28
N THR A 122 -12.33 3.46 -19.57
CA THR A 122 -12.94 4.66 -20.16
C THR A 122 -12.71 5.91 -19.30
N PRO A 123 -12.54 7.12 -19.88
CA PRO A 123 -12.33 8.35 -19.12
C PRO A 123 -13.45 8.67 -18.11
N GLU A 124 -14.70 8.31 -18.43
CA GLU A 124 -15.89 8.51 -17.60
C GLU A 124 -15.82 7.70 -16.30
N ALA A 125 -15.01 6.63 -16.26
CA ALA A 125 -14.86 5.81 -15.07
C ALA A 125 -14.36 6.63 -13.87
N LEU A 126 -13.49 7.61 -14.12
CA LEU A 126 -13.03 8.49 -13.05
C LEU A 126 -14.19 9.29 -12.45
N ILE A 127 -15.10 9.79 -13.29
CA ILE A 127 -16.23 10.61 -12.85
C ILE A 127 -17.20 9.78 -12.00
N ILE A 128 -17.50 8.56 -12.43
CA ILE A 128 -18.40 7.64 -11.72
C ILE A 128 -17.79 7.26 -10.36
N ILE A 129 -16.53 6.80 -10.35
CA ILE A 129 -15.86 6.36 -9.13
C ILE A 129 -15.65 7.53 -8.16
N GLN A 130 -15.20 8.68 -8.66
CA GLN A 130 -14.92 9.86 -7.83
C GLN A 130 -16.21 10.43 -7.23
N SER A 131 -17.30 10.50 -8.01
CA SER A 131 -18.61 10.94 -7.50
C SER A 131 -19.13 10.03 -6.39
N ALA A 132 -19.06 8.71 -6.57
CA ALA A 132 -19.50 7.75 -5.56
C ALA A 132 -18.69 7.87 -4.25
N LEU A 133 -17.36 7.98 -4.37
CA LEU A 133 -16.46 8.16 -3.23
C LEU A 133 -16.73 9.47 -2.49
N ASP A 134 -16.81 10.59 -3.21
CA ASP A 134 -16.97 11.91 -2.61
C ASP A 134 -18.32 12.04 -1.89
N THR A 135 -19.41 11.57 -2.50
CA THR A 135 -20.72 11.55 -1.84
C THR A 135 -20.70 10.68 -0.60
N TYR A 136 -20.08 9.49 -0.66
CA TYR A 136 -19.93 8.62 0.50
C TYR A 136 -19.18 9.31 1.65
N TYR A 137 -18.03 9.94 1.39
CA TYR A 137 -17.26 10.62 2.43
C TYR A 137 -18.03 11.80 3.05
N GLN A 138 -18.77 12.54 2.21
CA GLN A 138 -19.56 13.67 2.66
C GLN A 138 -20.70 13.25 3.59
N GLU A 139 -21.51 12.27 3.17
CA GLU A 139 -22.73 11.85 3.87
C GLU A 139 -22.44 11.01 5.11
N THR A 140 -21.43 10.14 5.06
CA THR A 140 -21.07 9.30 6.21
C THR A 140 -20.16 10.01 7.21
N HIS A 141 -19.65 11.20 6.86
CA HIS A 141 -18.56 11.88 7.56
C HIS A 141 -17.33 10.99 7.77
N ALA A 142 -17.14 9.99 6.91
CA ALA A 142 -15.99 9.11 6.96
C ALA A 142 -14.72 9.92 6.62
N PRO A 143 -13.60 9.69 7.35
CA PRO A 143 -12.35 10.32 6.99
C PRO A 143 -11.88 9.78 5.64
N HIS A 144 -11.41 10.67 4.76
CA HIS A 144 -10.63 10.25 3.59
C HIS A 144 -9.45 9.39 4.04
N LEU A 145 -9.06 8.44 3.18
CA LEU A 145 -7.88 7.62 3.43
C LEU A 145 -6.65 8.52 3.63
N ALA A 146 -5.96 8.36 4.77
CA ALA A 146 -4.89 9.25 5.22
C ALA A 146 -3.62 9.24 4.35
N PHE A 147 -3.60 8.46 3.27
CA PHE A 147 -2.52 8.40 2.31
C PHE A 147 -3.07 8.18 0.90
N HIS A 148 -2.35 8.68 -0.11
CA HIS A 148 -2.53 8.24 -1.49
C HIS A 148 -2.21 6.74 -1.53
N VAL A 149 -3.22 5.89 -1.38
CA VAL A 149 -3.07 4.45 -1.42
C VAL A 149 -2.58 4.09 -2.80
N TYR A 150 -1.27 3.89 -2.94
CA TYR A 150 -0.65 3.33 -4.14
C TYR A 150 -1.14 3.96 -5.44
N ALA A 151 -1.30 5.28 -5.49
CA ALA A 151 -1.43 5.94 -6.78
C ALA A 151 -0.10 5.69 -7.52
N PRO A 152 -0.05 4.85 -8.58
CA PRO A 152 1.09 4.94 -9.47
C PRO A 152 1.07 6.39 -9.94
N MET A 153 2.14 7.15 -9.69
CA MET A 153 2.24 8.48 -10.29
C MET A 153 2.11 8.26 -11.79
N ILE A 154 1.00 8.73 -12.35
CA ILE A 154 0.77 8.69 -13.77
C ILE A 154 1.71 9.72 -14.35
N VAL A 155 2.91 9.27 -14.69
CA VAL A 155 3.83 10.07 -15.46
C VAL A 155 3.35 9.93 -16.89
N PHE A 156 2.66 10.94 -17.42
CA PHE A 156 2.38 11.00 -18.86
C PHE A 156 3.69 10.75 -19.61
N HIS A 157 3.62 9.98 -20.70
CA HIS A 157 4.82 9.57 -21.42
C HIS A 157 5.75 10.73 -21.83
N LYS A 158 5.18 11.93 -22.04
CA LYS A 158 5.91 13.17 -22.35
C LYS A 158 6.75 13.73 -21.20
N PHE A 159 6.45 13.35 -19.96
CA PHE A 159 7.18 13.75 -18.76
C PHE A 159 8.09 12.63 -18.22
N PHE A 160 8.27 11.52 -18.97
CA PHE A 160 9.31 10.56 -18.62
C PHE A 160 10.65 11.28 -18.66
N ARG A 161 11.22 11.51 -17.48
CA ARG A 161 12.61 11.91 -17.36
C ARG A 161 13.44 10.78 -17.97
N GLN A 162 14.34 11.10 -18.88
CA GLN A 162 15.35 10.12 -19.29
C GLN A 162 16.06 9.63 -18.03
N LEU A 163 16.14 8.30 -17.87
CA LEU A 163 16.81 7.69 -16.73
C LEU A 163 18.24 8.21 -16.64
N SER A 164 18.70 8.52 -15.43
CA SER A 164 20.11 8.86 -15.24
C SER A 164 21.00 7.62 -15.48
N ALA A 165 22.30 7.81 -15.68
CA ALA A 165 23.22 6.67 -15.79
C ALA A 165 23.18 5.75 -14.54
N PRO A 166 23.15 6.28 -13.30
CA PRO A 166 22.94 5.46 -12.09
C PRO A 166 21.64 4.66 -12.10
N ASP A 167 20.53 5.26 -12.52
CA ASP A 167 19.22 4.59 -12.55
C ASP A 167 19.21 3.41 -13.53
N ARG A 168 19.82 3.58 -14.71
CA ARG A 168 19.96 2.51 -15.70
C ARG A 168 20.82 1.36 -15.18
N GLU A 169 21.92 1.66 -14.50
CA GLU A 169 22.80 0.66 -13.92
C GLU A 169 22.10 -0.13 -12.80
N TYR A 170 21.37 0.58 -11.93
CA TYR A 170 20.55 -0.04 -10.89
C TYR A 170 19.52 -1.01 -11.48
N LEU A 171 18.76 -0.58 -12.50
CA LEU A 171 17.76 -1.43 -13.16
C LEU A 171 18.40 -2.62 -13.85
N ALA A 172 19.51 -2.45 -14.56
CA ALA A 172 20.22 -3.55 -15.22
C ALA A 172 20.70 -4.61 -14.21
N ASN A 173 21.25 -4.17 -13.08
CA ASN A 173 21.66 -5.05 -11.99
C ASN A 173 20.46 -5.76 -11.35
N TRP A 174 19.35 -5.05 -11.15
CA TRP A 174 18.11 -5.62 -10.66
C TRP A 174 17.57 -6.69 -11.62
N PHE A 175 17.45 -6.38 -12.92
CA PHE A 175 17.02 -7.35 -13.93
C PHE A 175 17.92 -8.58 -13.96
N LYS A 176 19.25 -8.41 -13.96
CA LYS A 176 20.20 -9.52 -13.93
C LYS A 176 20.05 -10.41 -12.69
N LYS A 177 19.75 -9.81 -11.54
CA LYS A 177 19.55 -10.54 -10.28
C LYS A 177 18.26 -11.36 -10.27
N TYR A 178 17.19 -10.87 -10.91
CA TYR A 178 15.86 -11.47 -10.82
C TYR A 178 15.37 -12.20 -12.09
N SER A 179 16.04 -12.02 -13.23
CA SER A 179 15.74 -12.73 -14.50
C SER A 179 15.97 -14.23 -14.44
N SER A 180 16.75 -14.73 -13.46
CA SER A 180 17.00 -16.16 -13.24
C SER A 180 15.96 -16.87 -12.37
N ARG A 181 14.99 -16.15 -11.77
CA ARG A 181 14.02 -16.73 -10.82
C ARG A 181 12.61 -16.99 -11.37
N HIS A 182 12.21 -16.38 -12.49
CA HIS A 182 10.86 -16.52 -13.03
C HIS A 182 10.87 -16.51 -14.58
N PRO A 183 10.98 -17.68 -15.23
CA PRO A 183 11.07 -17.78 -16.69
C PRO A 183 9.75 -17.52 -17.44
N GLY A 184 8.74 -16.91 -16.82
CA GLY A 184 7.37 -16.85 -17.35
C GLY A 184 6.68 -15.48 -17.31
N TYR A 185 7.32 -14.43 -16.79
CA TYR A 185 6.77 -13.08 -16.84
C TYR A 185 7.70 -12.21 -17.69
N ASN A 186 7.27 -11.90 -18.91
CA ASN A 186 7.81 -10.77 -19.65
C ASN A 186 7.24 -9.49 -19.01
N TRP A 187 8.13 -8.69 -18.43
CA TRP A 187 7.83 -7.35 -17.92
C TRP A 187 7.74 -6.36 -19.08
#